data_AF-A0A3S1CE99-F1
#
_entry.id   AF-A0A3S1CE99-F1
#
_cell.length_a   1.000
_cell.length_b   1.000
_cell.length_c   1.000
_cell.angle_alpha   90.00
_cell.angle_beta   90.00
_cell.angle_gamma   90.00
#
_symmetry.space_group_name_H-M   'P 1'
#
loop_
_entity.id
_entity.type
_entity.pdbx_description
1 polymer ?
#
loop_
_entity_poly.entity_id
_entity_poly.type
_entity_poly.pdbx_seq_one_letter_code
_entity_poly.pdbx_strand_id
1 'polypeptide(L)'
;MNALDIVAKPLWSLCVAWVILACVSGYGGVVNSFLSWTAWVPLSRLTFGVYLCHPMVMYYFNNNRRTVLYFTYHFVMERFLATVLLSFAVSYILSLLIETPVRNIIKPSKK
;
A
#
# COMPACT_ATOMS: atom_id res chain seq x y z
N MET A 1 -17.74 -23.89 12.84
CA MET A 1 -16.44 -23.33 12.41
C MET A 1 -15.93 -24.24 11.32
N ASN A 2 -15.94 -23.78 10.07
CA ASN A 2 -15.78 -24.66 8.92
C ASN A 2 -14.28 -24.91 8.73
N ALA A 3 -13.89 -26.18 8.51
CA ALA A 3 -12.49 -26.55 8.34
C ALA A 3 -11.79 -25.76 7.22
N LEU A 4 -12.55 -25.32 6.21
CA LEU A 4 -12.10 -24.50 5.09
C LEU A 4 -11.44 -23.18 5.51
N ASP A 5 -11.96 -22.53 6.56
CA ASP A 5 -11.41 -21.25 7.05
C ASP A 5 -10.00 -21.41 7.66
N ILE A 6 -9.73 -22.60 8.21
CA ILE A 6 -8.48 -22.93 8.89
C ILE A 6 -7.38 -23.22 7.87
N VAL A 7 -7.70 -23.92 6.77
CA VAL A 7 -6.73 -24.26 5.71
C VAL A 7 -6.53 -23.16 4.67
N ALA A 8 -7.49 -22.26 4.46
CA ALA A 8 -7.36 -21.20 3.45
C ALA A 8 -6.15 -20.27 3.70
N LYS A 9 -5.91 -19.92 4.96
CA LYS A 9 -4.82 -19.01 5.38
C LYS A 9 -3.41 -19.62 5.16
N PRO A 10 -3.11 -20.84 5.61
CA PRO A 10 -1.82 -21.47 5.33
C PRO A 10 -1.66 -21.82 3.86
N LEU A 11 -2.73 -22.22 3.16
CA LEU A 11 -2.67 -22.52 1.72
C LEU A 11 -2.26 -21.28 0.92
N TRP A 12 -2.86 -20.11 1.20
CA TRP A 12 -2.46 -18.85 0.59
C TRP A 12 -1.01 -18.50 0.89
N SER A 13 -0.59 -18.64 2.15
CA SER A 13 0.81 -18.41 2.56
C SER A 13 1.79 -19.31 1.80
N LEU A 14 1.44 -20.59 1.63
CA LEU A 14 2.25 -21.58 0.94
C LEU A 14 2.34 -21.30 -0.56
N CYS A 15 1.23 -20.88 -1.18
CA CYS A 15 1.22 -20.42 -2.57
C CYS A 15 2.16 -19.22 -2.77
N VAL A 16 2.10 -18.21 -1.90
CA VAL A 16 2.99 -17.03 -1.99
C VAL A 16 4.44 -17.42 -1.71
N ALA A 17 4.70 -18.26 -0.71
CA ALA A 17 6.04 -18.76 -0.40
C ALA A 17 6.65 -19.51 -1.59
N TRP A 18 5.86 -20.33 -2.30
CA TRP A 18 6.31 -21.02 -3.51
C TRP A 18 6.71 -20.04 -4.62
N VAL A 19 5.93 -18.98 -4.84
CA VAL A 19 6.26 -17.93 -5.82
C VAL A 19 7.59 -17.24 -5.47
N ILE A 20 7.81 -16.94 -4.19
CA ILE A 20 9.07 -16.34 -3.72
C ILE A 20 10.25 -17.29 -3.96
N LEU A 21 10.10 -18.58 -3.62
CA LEU A 21 11.13 -19.59 -3.86
C LEU A 21 11.44 -19.74 -5.36
N ALA A 22 10.41 -19.75 -6.22
CA ALA A 22 10.59 -19.79 -7.67
C ALA A 22 11.37 -18.58 -8.20
N CYS A 23 11.13 -17.39 -7.65
CA CYS A 23 11.90 -16.17 -7.97
C CYS A 23 13.37 -16.28 -7.52
N VAL A 24 13.63 -16.76 -6.30
CA VAL A 24 14.99 -16.91 -5.75
C VAL A 24 15.79 -17.99 -6.46
N SER A 25 15.16 -19.11 -6.84
CA SER A 25 15.82 -20.21 -7.56
C SER A 25 16.14 -19.89 -9.03
N GLY A 26 15.82 -18.69 -9.53
CA GLY A 26 16.12 -18.26 -10.90
C GLY A 26 15.18 -18.84 -11.98
N TYR A 27 14.25 -19.73 -11.59
CA TYR A 27 13.22 -20.30 -12.47
C TYR A 27 11.97 -19.40 -12.59
N GLY A 28 11.96 -18.22 -11.97
CA GLY A 28 10.81 -17.31 -11.91
C GLY A 28 10.47 -16.55 -13.20
N GLY A 29 11.27 -16.69 -14.27
CA GLY A 29 11.00 -16.16 -15.61
C GLY A 29 10.42 -14.73 -15.63
N VAL A 30 9.17 -14.60 -16.10
CA VAL A 30 8.41 -13.34 -16.22
C VAL A 30 8.13 -12.70 -14.85
N VAL A 31 7.85 -13.50 -13.83
CA VAL A 31 7.53 -13.00 -12.48
C VAL A 31 8.75 -12.33 -11.86
N ASN A 32 9.95 -12.90 -12.05
CA ASN A 32 11.19 -12.29 -11.57
C ASN A 32 11.49 -10.95 -12.27
N SER A 33 11.25 -10.86 -13.58
CA SER A 33 11.42 -9.60 -14.33
C SER A 33 10.42 -8.52 -13.91
N PHE A 34 9.17 -8.92 -13.62
CA PHE A 34 8.15 -8.00 -13.12
C PHE A 34 8.47 -7.48 -11.72
N LEU A 35 8.94 -8.36 -10.82
CA LEU A 35 9.26 -8.02 -9.43
C LEU A 35 10.60 -7.29 -9.27
N SER A 36 11.57 -7.51 -10.16
CA SER A 36 12.87 -6.83 -10.17
C SER A 36 12.81 -5.42 -10.79
N TRP A 37 11.64 -5.00 -11.28
CA TRP A 37 11.51 -3.72 -11.96
C TRP A 37 11.72 -2.54 -10.99
N THR A 38 12.64 -1.63 -11.33
CA THR A 38 12.95 -0.41 -10.55
C THR A 38 11.74 0.47 -10.24
N ALA A 39 10.63 0.31 -10.99
CA ALA A 39 9.35 0.96 -10.73
C ALA A 39 8.72 0.57 -9.36
N TRP A 40 9.05 -0.59 -8.81
CA TRP A 40 8.55 -1.03 -7.49
C TRP A 40 9.17 -0.27 -6.32
N VAL A 41 10.36 0.30 -6.50
CA VAL A 41 11.07 1.04 -5.45
C VAL A 41 10.30 2.29 -5.02
N PRO A 42 9.88 3.22 -5.92
CA PRO A 42 9.05 4.35 -5.53
C PRO A 42 7.63 3.91 -5.14
N LEU A 43 7.07 2.87 -5.77
CA LEU A 43 5.72 2.38 -5.45
C LEU A 43 5.62 1.85 -4.02
N SER A 44 6.64 1.12 -3.55
CA SER A 44 6.74 0.62 -2.17
C SER A 44 6.80 1.76 -1.14
N ARG A 45 7.50 2.86 -1.47
CA ARG A 45 7.55 4.05 -0.61
C ARG A 45 6.19 4.75 -0.54
N LEU A 46 5.47 4.79 -1.65
CA LEU A 46 4.14 5.37 -1.71
C LEU A 46 3.12 4.55 -0.91
N THR A 47 3.11 3.23 -1.06
CA THR A 47 2.20 2.36 -0.29
C THR A 47 2.52 2.40 1.21
N PHE A 48 3.80 2.51 1.58
CA PHE A 48 4.21 2.72 2.97
C PHE A 48 3.71 4.05 3.54
N GLY A 49 3.80 5.15 2.77
CA GLY A 49 3.25 6.44 3.16
C GLY A 49 1.73 6.39 3.35
N VAL A 50 1.00 5.75 2.44
CA VAL A 50 -0.46 5.53 2.56
C VAL A 50 -0.78 4.73 3.83
N TYR A 51 -0.03 3.65 4.10
CA TYR A 51 -0.23 2.80 5.27
C TYR A 51 -0.09 3.59 6.58
N LEU A 52 0.89 4.49 6.68
CA LEU A 52 1.08 5.35 7.86
C LEU A 52 0.01 6.44 7.98
N CYS A 53 -0.42 7.04 6.86
CA CYS A 53 -1.41 8.11 6.86
C CYS A 53 -2.83 7.59 7.13
N HIS A 54 -3.16 6.37 6.70
CA HIS A 54 -4.48 5.78 6.86
C HIS A 54 -5.02 5.80 8.31
N PRO A 55 -4.28 5.33 9.35
CA PRO A 55 -4.74 5.41 10.73
C PRO A 55 -4.85 6.85 11.24
N MET A 56 -3.97 7.76 10.80
CA MET A 56 -4.04 9.20 11.11
C MET A 56 -5.36 9.80 10.59
N VAL A 57 -5.70 9.55 9.32
CA VAL A 57 -6.93 10.04 8.69
C VAL A 57 -8.16 9.44 9.38
N MET A 58 -8.13 8.14 9.69
CA MET A 58 -9.19 7.49 10.48
C MET A 58 -9.35 8.12 11.87
N TYR A 59 -8.25 8.45 12.55
CA TYR A 59 -8.28 9.08 13.87
C TYR A 59 -8.86 10.50 13.82
N TYR A 60 -8.41 11.33 12.87
CA TYR A 60 -8.98 12.65 12.63
C TYR A 60 -10.48 12.58 12.37
N PHE A 61 -10.88 11.63 11.52
CA PHE A 61 -12.27 11.44 11.17
C PHE A 61 -13.11 10.99 12.35
N ASN A 62 -12.60 10.14 13.24
CA ASN A 62 -13.28 9.69 14.46
C ASN A 62 -13.39 10.80 15.51
N ASN A 63 -12.33 11.59 15.72
CA ASN A 63 -12.33 12.72 16.67
C ASN A 63 -13.33 13.81 16.25
N ASN A 64 -13.45 14.06 14.94
CA ASN A 64 -14.43 15.01 14.40
C ASN A 64 -15.87 14.45 14.36
N ARG A 65 -16.14 13.20 14.77
CA ARG A 65 -17.50 12.63 14.79
C ARG A 65 -18.19 12.95 16.11
N ARG A 66 -19.15 13.88 16.08
CA ARG A 66 -20.06 14.18 17.21
C ARG A 66 -21.47 13.59 17.07
N THR A 67 -21.76 12.88 15.97
CA THR A 67 -23.11 12.36 15.66
C THR A 67 -23.08 10.89 15.27
N VAL A 68 -24.09 10.14 15.74
CA VAL A 68 -24.39 8.76 15.32
C VAL A 68 -24.85 8.73 13.87
N LEU A 69 -24.13 7.99 13.04
CA LEU A 69 -24.44 7.85 11.62
C LEU A 69 -25.22 6.57 11.39
N TYR A 70 -26.32 6.67 10.64
CA TYR A 70 -27.06 5.50 10.18
C TYR A 70 -26.17 4.69 9.24
N PHE A 71 -25.90 3.43 9.60
CA PHE A 71 -25.11 2.49 8.80
C PHE A 71 -25.89 2.10 7.52
N THR A 72 -25.89 2.99 6.53
CA THR A 72 -26.36 2.70 5.18
C THR A 72 -25.17 2.34 4.31
N TYR A 73 -25.34 1.33 3.45
CA TYR A 73 -24.29 0.83 2.54
C TYR A 73 -23.62 1.96 1.74
N HIS A 74 -24.42 2.86 1.17
CA HIS A 74 -23.93 4.01 0.40
C HIS A 74 -22.99 4.92 1.19
N PHE A 75 -23.34 5.20 2.44
CA PHE A 75 -22.54 6.08 3.31
C PHE A 75 -21.20 5.44 3.70
N VAL A 76 -21.17 4.11 3.90
CA VAL A 76 -19.93 3.38 4.18
C VAL A 76 -19.01 3.39 2.97
N MET A 77 -19.55 3.15 1.77
CA MET A 77 -18.77 3.14 0.53
C MET A 77 -18.17 4.52 0.22
N GLU A 78 -18.95 5.59 0.38
CA GLU A 78 -18.47 6.95 0.16
C GLU A 78 -17.36 7.33 1.16
N ARG A 79 -17.54 6.98 2.43
CA ARG A 79 -16.52 7.23 3.47
C ARG A 79 -15.24 6.45 3.22
N PHE A 80 -15.34 5.21 2.75
CA PHE A 80 -14.20 4.39 2.39
C PHE A 80 -13.42 5.02 1.23
N LEU A 81 -14.11 5.36 0.13
CA LEU A 81 -13.52 6.02 -1.03
C LEU A 81 -12.83 7.34 -0.64
N ALA A 82 -13.50 8.19 0.14
CA ALA A 82 -12.95 9.46 0.59
C ALA A 82 -11.66 9.28 1.42
N THR A 83 -11.64 8.29 2.32
CA THR A 83 -10.49 8.02 3.19
C THR A 83 -9.31 7.46 2.40
N VAL A 84 -9.58 6.57 1.45
CA VAL A 84 -8.56 6.00 0.54
C VAL A 84 -7.98 7.10 -0.35
N LEU A 85 -8.83 7.88 -1.03
CA LEU A 85 -8.39 8.96 -1.93
C LEU A 85 -7.57 10.01 -1.19
N LEU A 86 -8.00 10.45 0.01
CA LEU A 86 -7.23 11.39 0.84
C LEU A 86 -5.88 10.81 1.25
N SER A 87 -5.83 9.55 1.68
CA SER A 87 -4.58 8.90 2.09
C SER A 87 -3.61 8.78 0.93
N PHE A 88 -4.10 8.44 -0.27
CA PHE A 88 -3.29 8.41 -1.50
C PHE A 88 -2.80 9.81 -1.89
N ALA A 89 -3.65 10.84 -1.84
CA ALA A 89 -3.26 12.21 -2.16
C ALA A 89 -2.18 12.75 -1.21
N VAL A 90 -2.36 12.56 0.10
CA VAL A 90 -1.38 12.98 1.12
C VAL A 90 -0.07 12.23 0.94
N SER A 91 -0.12 10.90 0.76
CA SER A 91 1.09 10.11 0.54
C SER A 91 1.81 10.48 -0.75
N TYR A 92 1.08 10.83 -1.81
CA TYR A 92 1.66 11.28 -3.08
C TYR A 92 2.37 12.62 -2.92
N ILE A 93 1.76 13.59 -2.23
CA ILE A 93 2.39 14.87 -1.91
C ILE A 93 3.65 14.67 -1.06
N LEU A 94 3.60 13.79 -0.06
CA LEU A 94 4.74 13.50 0.81
C LEU A 94 5.87 12.82 0.04
N SER A 95 5.53 11.86 -0.83
CA SER A 95 6.49 11.18 -1.71
C SER A 95 7.13 12.18 -2.68
N LEU A 96 6.37 13.07 -3.31
CA LEU A 96 6.94 14.14 -4.15
C LEU A 96 7.84 15.09 -3.35
N LEU A 97 7.42 15.53 -2.17
CA LEU A 97 8.22 16.44 -1.33
C LEU A 97 9.52 15.82 -0.82
N ILE A 98 9.60 14.50 -0.65
CA ILE A 98 10.79 13.82 -0.14
C ILE A 98 11.66 13.28 -1.27
N GLU A 99 11.06 12.68 -2.31
CA GLU A 99 11.81 12.07 -3.41
C GLU A 99 12.41 13.13 -4.35
N THR A 100 11.73 14.26 -4.56
CA THR A 100 12.23 15.34 -5.42
C THR A 100 13.52 15.99 -4.87
N PRO A 101 13.61 16.40 -3.59
CA PRO A 101 14.86 16.92 -3.04
C PRO A 101 15.93 15.85 -2.92
N VAL A 102 15.59 14.61 -2.51
CA VAL A 102 16.57 13.52 -2.41
C VAL A 102 17.18 13.20 -3.78
N ARG A 103 16.38 13.19 -4.85
CA ARG A 103 16.87 13.02 -6.23
C ARG A 103 17.74 14.19 -6.68
N ASN A 104 17.40 15.41 -6.28
CA ASN A 104 18.20 16.60 -6.59
C ASN A 104 19.55 16.60 -5.87
N ILE A 105 19.61 16.05 -4.65
CA ILE A 105 20.85 15.93 -3.86
C ILE A 105 21.73 14.77 -4.38
N ILE A 106 21.12 13.66 -4.81
CA ILE A 106 21.85 12.48 -5.31
C ILE A 106 22.41 12.64 -6.72
N LYS A 107 21.87 13.53 -7.55
CA LYS A 107 22.54 13.88 -8.80
C LYS A 107 23.77 14.73 -8.44
N PRO A 108 25.01 14.22 -8.55
CA PRO A 108 26.15 15.10 -8.47
C PRO A 108 26.01 16.13 -9.60
N SER A 109 26.20 17.40 -9.23
CA SER A 109 26.26 18.52 -10.16
C SER A 109 27.11 18.12 -11.38
N LYS A 110 26.45 17.90 -12.52
CA LYS A 110 27.13 17.94 -13.81
C LYS A 110 27.57 19.39 -13.95
N LYS A 111 28.88 19.62 -13.81
CA LYS A 111 29.57 20.87 -14.18
C LYS A 111 29.02 21.42 -15.50
#